data_AF-A0A815TQ21-F1
#
_entry.id   AF-A0A815TQ21-F1
#
_cell.length_a   1.000
_cell.length_b   1.000
_cell.length_c   1.000
_cell.angle_alpha   90.00
_cell.angle_beta   90.00
_cell.angle_gamma   90.00
#
_symmetry.space_group_name_H-M   'P 1'
#
loop_
_entity.id
_entity.type
_entity.pdbx_description
1 polymer ?
#
loop_
_entity_poly.entity_id
_entity_poly.type
_entity_poly.pdbx_seq_one_letter_code
_entity_poly.pdbx_strand_id
1 'polypeptide(L)'
;MKDFLFFVCFILIFFLGYSISSWSLITTDNQVSWNYNSDGSLVNGSVSGDGSDLWTWQLLRDVTNFGVWKIFGQVDPIDGTDAYSVVAFILTILFVAISNVLLLNVLIALFNVTIQNVQMQSHRIWRYQRFLLVYEYNNKPPLPPPFNTIYYLYRIIRYIIEKIQYYRQKHRHVACEISMDSIGLSEQKIREEFKTSDEMQRESAIADDYWSYILKHGKKDQVEVAIQNIERRLHDLQEQIHDIISQGSNYGQEWLVSNV
;
A
#
# COMPACT_ATOMS: atom_id res chain seq x y z
N MET A 1 19.98 -27.42 -6.97
CA MET A 1 21.35 -27.00 -6.61
C MET A 1 22.05 -28.04 -5.73
N LYS A 2 21.39 -28.58 -4.69
CA LYS A 2 21.98 -29.66 -3.86
C LYS A 2 22.39 -30.88 -4.68
N ASP A 3 21.52 -31.36 -5.57
CA ASP A 3 21.80 -32.54 -6.41
C ASP A 3 22.95 -32.30 -7.40
N PHE A 4 23.05 -31.08 -7.92
CA PHE A 4 24.17 -30.65 -8.74
C PHE A 4 25.49 -30.59 -7.95
N LEU A 5 25.45 -30.09 -6.71
CA LEU A 5 26.62 -30.05 -5.84
C LEU A 5 27.11 -31.46 -5.51
N PHE A 6 26.21 -32.39 -5.15
CA PHE A 6 26.58 -33.79 -4.91
C PHE A 6 27.24 -34.43 -6.13
N PHE A 7 26.73 -34.13 -7.33
CA PHE A 7 27.32 -34.62 -8.57
C PHE A 7 28.72 -34.05 -8.83
N VAL A 8 28.93 -32.74 -8.63
CA VAL A 8 30.26 -32.11 -8.77
C VAL A 8 31.24 -32.66 -7.74
N CYS A 9 30.81 -32.85 -6.49
CA CYS A 9 31.63 -33.48 -5.47
C CYS A 9 32.03 -34.91 -5.85
N PHE A 10 31.11 -35.69 -6.43
CA PHE A 10 31.41 -37.03 -6.93
C PHE A 10 32.46 -37.02 -8.05
N ILE A 11 32.35 -36.09 -9.01
CA ILE A 11 33.38 -35.89 -10.06
C ILE A 11 34.74 -35.58 -9.45
N LEU A 12 34.79 -34.64 -8.49
CA LEU A 12 36.05 -34.24 -7.88
C LEU A 12 36.71 -35.39 -7.13
N ILE A 13 35.94 -36.19 -6.39
CA ILE A 13 36.46 -37.37 -5.69
C ILE A 13 37.00 -38.41 -6.69
N PHE A 14 36.24 -38.68 -7.75
CA PHE A 14 36.64 -39.65 -8.77
C PHE A 14 37.89 -39.20 -9.55
N PHE A 15 37.98 -37.91 -9.87
CA PHE A 15 39.13 -37.29 -10.51
C PHE A 15 40.38 -37.31 -9.63
N LEU A 16 40.23 -37.01 -8.34
CA LEU A 16 41.34 -37.10 -7.38
C LEU A 16 41.86 -38.53 -7.25
N GLY A 17 40.95 -39.52 -7.20
CA GLY A 17 41.34 -40.94 -7.19
C GLY A 17 42.15 -41.36 -8.41
N TYR A 18 41.71 -40.98 -9.61
CA TYR A 18 42.47 -41.19 -10.85
C TYR A 18 43.84 -40.52 -10.84
N SER A 19 43.88 -39.25 -10.41
CA SER A 19 45.11 -38.46 -10.38
C SER A 19 46.14 -39.07 -9.44
N ILE A 20 45.73 -39.46 -8.22
CA ILE A 20 46.59 -40.10 -7.23
C ILE A 20 47.08 -41.46 -7.75
N SER A 21 46.18 -42.29 -8.30
CA SER A 21 46.54 -43.61 -8.82
C SER A 21 47.50 -43.52 -10.00
N SER A 22 47.32 -42.55 -10.89
CA SER A 22 48.17 -42.37 -12.08
C SER A 22 49.52 -41.78 -11.75
N TRP A 23 49.58 -40.86 -10.77
CA TRP A 23 50.83 -40.31 -10.24
C TRP A 23 51.63 -41.41 -9.54
N SER A 24 50.97 -42.20 -8.69
CA SER A 24 51.60 -43.30 -7.95
C SER A 24 52.22 -44.37 -8.86
N LEU A 25 51.64 -44.65 -10.03
CA LEU A 25 52.15 -45.66 -10.97
C LEU A 25 53.41 -45.23 -11.71
N ILE A 26 53.71 -43.93 -11.77
CA ILE A 26 54.79 -43.37 -12.61
C ILE A 26 55.93 -42.84 -11.74
N THR A 27 55.64 -42.41 -10.51
CA THR A 27 56.66 -42.01 -9.52
C THR A 27 57.47 -43.18 -8.94
N THR A 28 57.16 -44.43 -9.28
CA THR A 28 57.90 -45.61 -8.79
C THR A 28 59.36 -45.71 -9.27
N ASP A 29 59.80 -44.89 -10.23
CA ASP A 29 61.21 -44.84 -10.65
C ASP A 29 62.09 -43.98 -9.70
N ASN A 30 61.49 -43.27 -8.75
CA ASN A 30 62.22 -42.57 -7.68
C ASN A 30 62.59 -43.60 -6.59
N GLN A 31 63.39 -44.60 -6.94
CA GLN A 31 63.82 -45.67 -6.04
C GLN A 31 64.44 -45.06 -4.78
N VAL A 32 63.98 -45.49 -3.59
CA VAL A 32 64.74 -45.31 -2.36
C VAL A 32 66.03 -46.12 -2.51
N SER A 33 67.13 -45.45 -2.86
CA SER A 33 68.42 -46.12 -2.98
C SER A 33 68.96 -46.37 -1.59
N TRP A 34 68.88 -47.62 -1.11
CA TRP A 34 69.57 -48.05 0.10
C TRP A 34 71.04 -48.26 -0.25
N ASN A 35 71.87 -47.25 0.02
CA ASN A 35 73.31 -47.39 -0.17
C ASN A 35 73.89 -48.10 1.06
N TYR A 36 74.44 -49.30 0.87
CA TYR A 36 75.08 -50.09 1.91
C TYR A 36 76.60 -49.99 1.76
N ASN A 37 77.30 -49.84 2.88
CA ASN A 37 78.75 -49.99 2.91
C ASN A 37 79.12 -51.45 2.60
N SER A 38 80.37 -51.69 2.22
CA SER A 38 80.91 -53.03 2.00
C SER A 38 80.88 -53.96 3.23
N ASP A 39 80.57 -53.42 4.41
CA ASP A 39 80.37 -54.15 5.68
C ASP A 39 78.89 -54.46 5.99
N GLY A 40 77.96 -54.09 5.10
CA GLY A 40 76.52 -54.30 5.25
C GLY A 40 75.77 -53.23 6.07
N SER A 41 76.45 -52.18 6.55
CA SER A 41 75.80 -51.07 7.26
C SER A 41 75.13 -50.07 6.29
N LEU A 42 73.97 -49.55 6.67
CA LEU A 42 73.20 -48.55 5.89
C LEU A 42 73.89 -47.18 5.97
N VAL A 43 74.33 -46.64 4.83
CA VAL A 43 75.10 -45.38 4.75
C VAL A 43 74.19 -44.17 4.71
N ASN A 44 73.13 -44.25 3.93
CA ASN A 44 72.00 -43.33 3.89
C ASN A 44 71.01 -43.89 2.86
N GLY A 45 69.77 -44.17 3.30
CA GLY A 45 68.65 -44.33 2.38
C GLY A 45 68.18 -42.95 1.99
N SER A 46 68.68 -42.40 0.90
CA SER A 46 68.17 -41.14 0.37
C SER A 46 66.93 -41.44 -0.48
N VAL A 47 65.76 -41.10 0.06
CA VAL A 47 64.55 -40.93 -0.73
C VAL A 47 64.79 -39.70 -1.62
N SER A 48 64.70 -39.86 -2.94
CA SER A 48 64.68 -38.72 -3.86
C SER A 48 63.34 -37.98 -3.70
N GLY A 49 63.25 -37.19 -2.63
CA GLY A 49 62.07 -36.45 -2.22
C GLY A 49 62.15 -36.19 -0.71
N ASP A 50 62.17 -34.92 -0.31
CA ASP A 50 62.08 -34.54 1.08
C ASP A 50 60.73 -35.04 1.63
N GLY A 51 60.76 -35.94 2.61
CA GLY A 51 59.55 -36.56 3.18
C GLY A 51 58.63 -35.55 3.87
N SER A 52 59.05 -34.28 3.99
CA SER A 52 58.23 -33.17 4.47
C SER A 52 57.11 -32.77 3.48
N ASP A 53 57.20 -33.16 2.22
CA ASP A 53 56.24 -32.76 1.17
C ASP A 53 55.03 -33.70 1.03
N LEU A 54 55.02 -34.86 1.69
CA LEU A 54 54.01 -35.93 1.56
C LEU A 54 52.55 -35.49 1.80
N TRP A 55 52.33 -34.34 2.45
CA TRP A 55 50.99 -33.80 2.74
C TRP A 55 50.85 -32.30 2.39
N THR A 56 51.78 -31.72 1.64
CA THR A 56 51.72 -30.29 1.28
C THR A 56 50.78 -30.02 0.10
N TRP A 57 50.28 -28.79 0.02
CA TRP A 57 49.50 -28.30 -1.12
C TRP A 57 50.25 -28.48 -2.46
N GLN A 58 51.58 -28.52 -2.43
CA GLN A 58 52.37 -28.75 -3.63
C GLN A 58 52.11 -30.15 -4.24
N LEU A 59 52.04 -31.21 -3.44
CA LEU A 59 51.72 -32.54 -3.97
C LEU A 59 50.32 -32.63 -4.55
N LEU A 60 49.31 -32.09 -3.86
CA LEU A 60 47.95 -32.10 -4.40
C LEU A 60 47.89 -31.31 -5.71
N ARG A 61 48.60 -30.18 -5.82
CA ARG A 61 48.73 -29.41 -7.06
C ARG A 61 49.42 -30.21 -8.16
N ASP A 62 50.49 -30.91 -7.85
CA ASP A 62 51.28 -31.65 -8.85
C ASP A 62 50.52 -32.89 -9.35
N VAL A 63 49.92 -33.65 -8.44
CA VAL A 63 49.05 -34.80 -8.75
C VAL A 63 47.85 -34.37 -9.59
N THR A 64 47.17 -33.29 -9.22
CA THR A 64 46.00 -32.81 -9.96
C THR A 64 46.38 -32.23 -11.31
N ASN A 65 47.44 -31.43 -11.39
CA ASN A 65 47.94 -30.93 -12.67
C ASN A 65 48.28 -32.09 -13.60
N PHE A 66 48.99 -33.10 -13.12
CA PHE A 66 49.32 -34.29 -13.90
C PHE A 66 48.07 -35.00 -14.45
N GLY A 67 47.06 -35.23 -13.59
CA GLY A 67 45.79 -35.82 -14.02
C GLY A 67 45.06 -34.95 -15.06
N VAL A 68 45.05 -33.63 -14.88
CA VAL A 68 44.44 -32.67 -15.81
C VAL A 68 45.12 -32.71 -17.18
N TRP A 69 46.45 -32.55 -17.21
CA TRP A 69 47.22 -32.50 -18.46
C TRP A 69 47.09 -33.78 -19.28
N LYS A 70 47.04 -34.95 -18.61
CA LYS A 70 46.81 -36.24 -19.26
C LYS A 70 45.44 -36.38 -19.90
N ILE A 71 44.39 -35.87 -19.26
CA ILE A 71 43.03 -35.89 -19.83
C ILE A 71 42.95 -35.00 -21.08
N PHE A 72 43.65 -33.85 -21.08
CA PHE A 72 43.68 -32.93 -22.23
C PHE A 72 44.63 -33.37 -23.35
N GLY A 73 45.24 -34.56 -23.24
CA GLY A 73 46.06 -35.15 -24.30
C GLY A 73 47.52 -34.73 -24.27
N GLN A 74 47.97 -34.00 -23.25
CA GLN A 74 49.39 -33.78 -22.99
C GLN A 74 49.92 -35.01 -22.24
N VAL A 75 50.13 -36.09 -22.99
CA VAL A 75 50.75 -37.31 -22.47
C VAL A 75 52.20 -37.29 -22.92
N ASP A 76 53.13 -37.37 -21.98
CA ASP A 76 54.54 -37.53 -22.31
C ASP A 76 54.71 -38.77 -23.20
N PRO A 77 55.57 -38.71 -24.23
CA PRO A 77 55.82 -39.86 -25.10
C PRO A 77 56.21 -41.07 -24.23
N ILE A 78 55.69 -42.24 -24.60
CA ILE A 78 56.01 -43.51 -23.92
C ILE A 78 57.48 -43.82 -24.24
N ASP A 79 58.39 -43.28 -23.44
CA ASP A 79 59.84 -43.44 -23.64
C ASP A 79 60.38 -44.74 -23.03
N GLY A 80 59.51 -45.57 -22.43
CA GLY A 80 59.89 -46.83 -21.77
C GLY A 80 58.95 -47.99 -22.11
N THR A 81 59.52 -49.20 -22.28
CA THR A 81 58.77 -50.47 -22.43
C THR A 81 58.34 -51.02 -21.06
N ASP A 82 58.16 -50.14 -20.07
CA ASP A 82 57.90 -50.53 -18.70
C ASP A 82 56.42 -50.85 -18.53
N ALA A 83 56.13 -51.98 -17.87
CA ALA A 83 54.77 -52.45 -17.65
C ALA A 83 53.88 -51.38 -16.98
N TYR A 84 54.45 -50.53 -16.12
CA TYR A 84 53.75 -49.48 -15.40
C TYR A 84 53.24 -48.35 -16.30
N SER A 85 54.03 -47.96 -17.31
CA SER A 85 53.67 -46.93 -18.29
C SER A 85 52.49 -47.37 -19.17
N VAL A 86 52.49 -48.64 -19.57
CA VAL A 86 51.38 -49.25 -20.34
C VAL A 86 50.10 -49.32 -19.50
N VAL A 87 50.21 -49.72 -18.22
CA VAL A 87 49.07 -49.76 -17.29
C VAL A 87 48.49 -48.36 -17.07
N ALA A 88 49.33 -47.35 -16.86
CA ALA A 88 48.88 -45.96 -16.68
C ALA A 88 48.19 -45.40 -17.94
N PHE A 89 48.64 -45.79 -19.14
CA PHE A 89 48.00 -45.41 -20.40
C PHE A 89 46.62 -46.07 -20.56
N ILE A 90 46.51 -47.37 -20.32
CA ILE A 90 45.23 -48.11 -20.35
C ILE A 90 44.24 -47.51 -19.33
N LEU A 91 44.73 -47.21 -18.12
CA LEU A 91 43.93 -46.60 -17.05
C LEU A 91 43.43 -45.20 -17.45
N THR A 92 44.23 -44.41 -18.17
CA THR A 92 43.83 -43.11 -18.72
C THR A 92 42.74 -43.25 -19.78
N ILE A 93 42.89 -44.18 -20.73
CA ILE A 93 41.86 -44.44 -21.76
C ILE A 93 40.54 -44.87 -21.12
N LEU A 94 40.61 -45.82 -20.19
CA LEU A 94 39.43 -46.34 -19.49
C LEU A 94 38.77 -45.24 -18.65
N PHE A 95 39.56 -44.42 -17.96
CA PHE A 95 39.05 -43.27 -17.21
C PHE A 95 38.34 -42.26 -18.11
N VAL A 96 38.94 -41.87 -19.25
CA VAL A 96 38.34 -40.93 -20.21
C VAL A 96 37.08 -41.51 -20.87
N ALA A 97 37.06 -42.81 -21.17
CA ALA A 97 35.88 -43.48 -21.70
C ALA A 97 34.74 -43.50 -20.67
N ILE A 98 35.03 -43.86 -19.41
CA ILE A 98 34.06 -43.86 -18.31
C ILE A 98 33.56 -42.44 -18.03
N SER A 99 34.43 -41.44 -18.00
CA SER A 99 34.04 -40.06 -17.72
C SER A 99 33.19 -39.46 -18.83
N ASN A 100 33.55 -39.68 -20.09
CA ASN A 100 32.79 -39.15 -21.22
C ASN A 100 31.47 -39.90 -21.46
N VAL A 101 31.42 -41.22 -21.28
CA VAL A 101 30.23 -42.02 -21.59
C VAL A 101 29.30 -42.20 -20.39
N LEU A 102 29.82 -42.34 -19.16
CA LEU A 102 28.97 -42.54 -17.98
C LEU A 102 28.69 -41.22 -17.25
N LEU A 103 29.71 -40.39 -17.00
CA LEU A 103 29.51 -39.18 -16.19
C LEU A 103 28.81 -38.05 -16.97
N LEU A 104 29.17 -37.80 -18.22
CA LEU A 104 28.52 -36.76 -19.04
C LEU A 104 27.05 -37.10 -19.33
N ASN A 105 26.75 -38.36 -19.67
CA ASN A 105 25.38 -38.81 -19.95
C ASN A 105 24.47 -38.73 -18.71
N VAL A 106 25.00 -39.08 -17.53
CA VAL A 106 24.26 -38.91 -16.27
C VAL A 106 24.12 -37.42 -15.90
N LEU A 107 25.14 -36.59 -16.16
CA LEU A 107 25.06 -35.14 -15.93
C LEU A 107 23.97 -34.48 -16.76
N ILE A 108 23.93 -34.79 -18.07
CA ILE A 108 22.89 -34.28 -18.97
C ILE A 108 21.52 -34.74 -18.48
N ALA A 109 21.37 -36.01 -18.07
CA ALA A 109 20.11 -36.52 -17.54
C ALA A 109 19.65 -35.76 -16.29
N LEU A 110 20.55 -35.51 -15.33
CA LEU A 110 20.27 -34.75 -14.11
C LEU A 110 19.92 -33.28 -14.40
N PHE A 111 20.62 -32.65 -15.33
CA PHE A 111 20.27 -31.30 -15.78
C PHE A 111 18.92 -31.27 -16.45
N ASN A 112 18.59 -32.25 -17.30
CA ASN A 112 17.31 -32.29 -17.98
C ASN A 112 16.15 -32.44 -16.98
N VAL A 113 16.29 -33.33 -15.99
CA VAL A 113 15.32 -33.48 -14.89
C VAL A 113 15.19 -32.19 -14.06
N THR A 114 16.31 -31.57 -13.71
CA THR A 114 16.30 -30.33 -12.92
C THR A 114 15.70 -29.17 -13.71
N ILE A 115 16.05 -29.02 -14.99
CA ILE A 115 15.52 -27.99 -15.88
C ILE A 115 14.01 -28.18 -16.03
N GLN A 116 13.53 -29.42 -16.24
CA GLN A 116 12.10 -29.69 -16.33
C GLN A 116 11.38 -29.35 -15.02
N ASN A 117 11.92 -29.75 -13.87
CA ASN A 117 11.33 -29.44 -12.58
C ASN A 117 11.32 -27.92 -12.30
N VAL A 118 12.44 -27.24 -12.58
CA VAL A 118 12.55 -25.77 -12.45
C VAL A 118 11.59 -25.09 -13.42
N GLN A 119 11.52 -25.49 -14.68
CA GLN A 119 10.59 -24.93 -15.66
C GLN A 119 9.13 -25.08 -15.21
N MET A 120 8.74 -26.24 -14.68
CA MET A 120 7.39 -26.44 -14.13
C MET A 120 7.08 -25.49 -12.97
N GLN A 121 8.01 -25.28 -12.05
CA GLN A 121 7.82 -24.34 -10.94
C GLN A 121 7.92 -22.87 -11.40
N SER A 122 8.82 -22.56 -12.34
CA SER A 122 9.00 -21.25 -12.94
C SER A 122 7.78 -20.80 -13.73
N HIS A 123 7.08 -21.70 -14.42
CA HIS A 123 5.81 -21.35 -15.07
C HIS A 123 4.73 -20.95 -14.05
N ARG A 124 4.67 -21.62 -12.89
CA ARG A 124 3.75 -21.24 -11.81
C ARG A 124 4.12 -19.88 -11.22
N ILE A 125 5.41 -19.66 -10.95
CA ILE A 125 5.93 -18.39 -10.45
C ILE A 125 5.69 -17.26 -11.46
N TRP A 126 5.94 -17.49 -12.74
CA TRP A 126 5.70 -16.50 -13.79
C TRP A 126 4.22 -16.16 -13.94
N ARG A 127 3.32 -17.15 -13.86
CA ARG A 127 1.87 -16.91 -13.85
C ARG A 127 1.45 -16.10 -12.60
N TYR A 128 2.02 -16.40 -11.44
CA TYR A 128 1.75 -15.68 -10.20
C TYR A 128 2.30 -14.24 -10.25
N GLN A 129 3.52 -14.04 -10.73
CA GLN A 129 4.13 -12.73 -10.95
C GLN A 129 3.33 -11.91 -11.98
N ARG A 130 2.89 -12.54 -13.06
CA ARG A 130 2.05 -11.89 -14.07
C ARG A 130 0.68 -11.50 -13.50
N PHE A 131 0.06 -12.37 -12.70
CA PHE A 131 -1.18 -12.04 -12.01
C PHE A 131 -0.98 -10.88 -11.03
N LEU A 132 0.07 -10.91 -10.19
CA LEU A 132 0.39 -9.83 -9.27
C LEU A 132 0.62 -8.52 -10.01
N LEU A 133 1.37 -8.54 -11.10
CA LEU A 133 1.64 -7.38 -11.91
C LEU A 133 0.33 -6.82 -12.48
N VAL A 134 -0.51 -7.65 -13.08
CA VAL A 134 -1.83 -7.20 -13.60
C VAL A 134 -2.72 -6.66 -12.48
N TYR A 135 -2.76 -7.32 -11.31
CA TYR A 135 -3.52 -6.85 -10.14
C TYR A 135 -3.03 -5.49 -9.66
N GLU A 136 -1.70 -5.30 -9.60
CA GLU A 136 -1.09 -4.04 -9.19
C GLU A 136 -1.34 -2.93 -10.21
N TYR A 137 -1.27 -3.24 -11.52
CA TYR A 137 -1.56 -2.31 -12.60
C TYR A 137 -3.04 -1.90 -12.65
N ASN A 138 -3.97 -2.79 -12.30
CA ASN A 138 -5.40 -2.46 -12.29
C ASN A 138 -5.77 -1.45 -11.19
N ASN A 139 -5.01 -1.46 -10.09
CA ASN A 139 -5.17 -0.51 -8.98
C ASN A 139 -4.37 0.78 -9.18
N LYS A 140 -3.46 0.82 -10.16
CA LYS A 140 -2.70 2.02 -10.51
C LYS A 140 -3.44 2.81 -11.59
N PRO A 141 -3.37 4.14 -11.53
CA PRO A 141 -3.88 4.97 -12.60
C PRO A 141 -3.15 4.67 -13.92
N PRO A 142 -3.85 4.69 -15.06
CA PRO A 142 -3.37 4.17 -16.34
C PRO A 142 -2.26 5.00 -17.00
N LEU A 143 -1.79 6.06 -16.34
CA LEU A 143 -0.79 6.98 -16.89
C LEU A 143 0.61 6.66 -16.36
N PRO A 144 1.66 6.76 -17.21
CA PRO A 144 3.03 6.53 -16.80
C PRO A 144 3.43 7.50 -15.66
N PRO A 145 4.42 7.13 -14.83
CA PRO A 145 4.81 7.84 -13.61
C PRO A 145 4.86 9.38 -13.70
N PRO A 146 5.30 10.03 -14.80
CA PRO A 146 5.26 11.50 -14.90
C PRO A 146 3.85 12.13 -14.96
N PHE A 147 2.83 11.43 -15.47
CA PHE A 147 1.48 12.00 -15.66
C PHE A 147 0.45 11.50 -14.63
N ASN A 148 0.87 10.65 -13.71
CA ASN A 148 0.04 10.15 -12.61
C ASN A 148 -0.53 11.30 -11.73
N THR A 149 0.25 12.36 -11.55
CA THR A 149 -0.13 13.55 -10.76
C THR A 149 -1.39 14.24 -11.30
N ILE A 150 -1.57 14.28 -12.63
CA ILE A 150 -2.72 14.92 -13.28
C ILE A 150 -4.02 14.15 -12.99
N TYR A 151 -3.94 12.81 -12.97
CA TYR A 151 -5.09 11.95 -12.65
C TYR A 151 -5.59 12.17 -11.22
N TYR A 152 -4.68 12.24 -10.25
CA TYR A 152 -5.06 12.55 -8.86
C TYR A 152 -5.59 13.98 -8.73
N LEU A 153 -5.00 14.95 -9.44
CA LEU A 153 -5.47 16.33 -9.44
C LEU A 153 -6.91 16.44 -9.98
N TYR A 154 -7.23 15.77 -11.10
CA TYR A 154 -8.58 15.71 -11.64
C TYR A 154 -9.59 15.08 -10.66
N ARG A 155 -9.21 13.98 -10.00
CA ARG A 155 -10.06 13.35 -8.96
C ARG A 155 -10.34 14.29 -7.79
N ILE A 156 -9.33 15.02 -7.32
CA ILE A 156 -9.47 15.99 -6.22
C ILE A 156 -10.38 17.15 -6.64
N ILE A 157 -10.16 17.71 -7.84
CA ILE A 157 -10.99 18.80 -8.38
C ILE A 157 -12.45 18.35 -8.48
N ARG A 158 -12.71 17.17 -9.03
CA ARG A 158 -14.07 16.61 -9.14
C ARG A 158 -14.72 16.42 -7.77
N TYR A 159 -13.99 15.85 -6.80
CA TYR A 159 -14.49 15.69 -5.44
C TYR A 159 -14.84 17.03 -4.78
N ILE A 160 -14.00 18.05 -4.97
CA ILE A 160 -14.25 19.40 -4.47
C ILE A 160 -15.50 20.00 -5.12
N ILE A 161 -15.68 19.86 -6.44
CA ILE A 161 -16.87 20.35 -7.16
C ILE A 161 -18.14 19.67 -6.64
N GLU A 162 -18.13 18.35 -6.50
CA GLU A 162 -19.28 17.59 -5.98
C GLU A 162 -19.61 18.01 -4.54
N LYS A 163 -18.59 18.21 -3.69
CA LYS A 163 -18.80 18.73 -2.32
C LYS A 163 -19.36 20.15 -2.31
N ILE A 164 -18.84 21.05 -3.15
CA ILE A 164 -19.33 22.43 -3.24
C ILE A 164 -20.78 22.46 -3.73
N GLN A 165 -21.14 21.62 -4.71
CA GLN A 165 -22.51 21.50 -5.18
C GLN A 165 -23.44 20.98 -4.09
N TYR A 166 -23.00 19.98 -3.31
CA TYR A 166 -23.73 19.49 -2.14
C TYR A 166 -23.96 20.59 -1.09
N TYR A 167 -22.91 21.34 -0.70
CA TYR A 167 -23.06 22.45 0.25
C TYR A 167 -23.94 23.58 -0.30
N ARG A 168 -23.80 23.94 -1.58
CA ARG A 168 -24.62 24.97 -2.24
C ARG A 168 -26.10 24.56 -2.32
N GLN A 169 -26.38 23.28 -2.55
CA GLN A 169 -27.75 22.77 -2.56
C GLN A 169 -28.36 22.83 -1.16
N LYS A 170 -27.63 22.38 -0.14
CA LYS A 170 -28.07 22.47 1.26
C LYS A 170 -28.34 23.91 1.71
N HIS A 171 -27.47 24.86 1.35
CA HIS A 171 -27.68 26.27 1.67
C HIS A 171 -28.89 26.89 0.93
N ARG A 172 -29.20 26.46 -0.30
CA ARG A 172 -30.40 26.92 -1.02
C ARG A 172 -31.70 26.45 -0.39
N HIS A 173 -31.76 25.21 0.09
CA HIS A 173 -32.96 24.70 0.76
C HIS A 173 -33.24 25.47 2.06
N VAL A 174 -32.22 25.72 2.89
CA VAL A 174 -32.37 26.48 4.13
C VAL A 174 -32.78 27.93 3.87
N ALA A 175 -32.21 28.59 2.86
CA ALA A 175 -32.61 29.94 2.49
C ALA A 175 -34.06 30.03 1.99
N CYS A 176 -34.52 29.01 1.25
CA CYS A 176 -35.91 28.96 0.76
C CYS A 176 -36.89 28.74 1.91
N GLU A 177 -36.56 27.89 2.88
CA GLU A 177 -37.38 27.63 4.07
C GLU A 177 -37.55 28.90 4.92
N ILE A 178 -36.45 29.61 5.21
CA ILE A 178 -36.48 30.90 5.91
C ILE A 178 -37.29 31.95 5.12
N SER A 179 -37.18 31.95 3.77
CA SER A 179 -37.96 32.87 2.95
C SER A 179 -39.46 32.55 2.95
N MET A 180 -39.81 31.27 3.01
CA MET A 180 -41.21 30.83 2.97
C MET A 180 -41.91 31.08 4.31
N ASP A 181 -41.19 30.89 5.42
CA ASP A 181 -41.67 31.22 6.77
C ASP A 181 -41.89 32.73 6.94
N SER A 182 -40.97 33.56 6.43
CA SER A 182 -41.11 35.02 6.53
C SER A 182 -42.25 35.59 5.67
N ILE A 183 -42.49 35.02 4.50
CA ILE A 183 -43.66 35.36 3.66
C ILE A 183 -44.95 34.88 4.33
N GLY A 184 -44.99 33.66 4.87
CA GLY A 184 -46.16 33.13 5.59
C GLY A 184 -46.54 33.97 6.81
N LEU A 185 -45.56 34.46 7.57
CA LEU A 185 -45.78 35.35 8.71
C LEU A 185 -46.39 36.69 8.27
N SER A 186 -45.95 37.24 7.13
CA SER A 186 -46.51 38.49 6.60
C SER A 186 -47.95 38.35 6.12
N GLU A 187 -48.31 37.22 5.51
CA GLU A 187 -49.69 36.98 5.05
C GLU A 187 -50.66 36.78 6.21
N GLN A 188 -50.22 36.10 7.28
CA GLN A 188 -51.01 35.96 8.49
C GLN A 188 -51.33 37.31 9.12
N LYS A 189 -50.32 38.19 9.23
CA LYS A 189 -50.51 39.53 9.78
C LYS A 189 -51.53 40.36 8.99
N ILE A 190 -51.44 40.35 7.66
CA ILE A 190 -52.39 41.06 6.77
C ILE A 190 -53.81 40.48 6.92
N ARG A 191 -53.93 39.15 7.05
CA ARG A 191 -55.23 38.48 7.20
C ARG A 191 -55.91 38.80 8.53
N GLU A 192 -55.14 38.96 9.60
CA GLU A 192 -55.65 39.38 10.90
C GLU A 192 -56.09 40.86 10.88
N GLU A 193 -55.33 41.75 10.26
CA GLU A 193 -55.71 43.15 10.08
C GLU A 193 -57.01 43.28 9.27
N PHE A 194 -57.16 42.53 8.19
CA PHE A 194 -58.37 42.53 7.37
C PHE A 194 -59.58 41.99 8.12
N LYS A 195 -59.44 40.88 8.84
CA LYS A 195 -60.52 40.29 9.64
C LYS A 195 -61.01 41.25 10.73
N THR A 196 -60.08 41.96 11.37
CA THR A 196 -60.39 42.98 12.39
C THR A 196 -61.14 44.16 11.77
N SER A 197 -60.77 44.58 10.56
CA SER A 197 -61.47 45.65 9.83
C SER A 197 -62.90 45.27 9.45
N ASP A 198 -63.13 44.03 8.99
CA ASP A 198 -64.47 43.54 8.67
C ASP A 198 -65.36 43.44 9.93
N GLU A 199 -64.78 43.02 11.06
CA GLU A 199 -65.48 42.91 12.34
C GLU A 199 -65.89 44.29 12.87
N MET A 200 -65.00 45.28 12.80
CA MET A 200 -65.32 46.69 13.10
C MET A 200 -66.44 47.25 12.20
N GLN A 201 -66.43 46.95 10.90
CA GLN A 201 -67.49 47.42 9.99
C GLN A 201 -68.85 46.80 10.31
N ARG A 202 -68.88 45.53 10.72
CA ARG A 202 -70.13 44.87 11.16
C ARG A 202 -70.67 45.50 12.44
N GLU A 203 -69.81 45.76 13.42
CA GLU A 203 -70.21 46.43 14.66
C GLU A 203 -70.72 47.85 14.40
N SER A 204 -70.08 48.60 13.50
CA SER A 204 -70.56 49.93 13.08
C SER A 204 -71.94 49.86 12.42
N ALA A 205 -72.17 48.90 11.51
CA ALA A 205 -73.45 48.76 10.83
C ALA A 205 -74.59 48.39 11.81
N ILE A 206 -74.29 47.56 12.81
CA ILE A 206 -75.23 47.25 13.89
C ILE A 206 -75.51 48.51 14.72
N ALA A 207 -74.46 49.25 15.10
CA ALA A 207 -74.61 50.49 15.85
C ALA A 207 -75.51 51.50 15.11
N ASP A 208 -75.34 51.67 13.80
CA ASP A 208 -76.15 52.56 12.97
C ASP A 208 -77.64 52.14 12.94
N ASP A 209 -77.93 50.84 12.89
CA ASP A 209 -79.30 50.32 12.96
C ASP A 209 -79.93 50.62 14.33
N TYR A 210 -79.18 50.40 15.41
CA TYR A 210 -79.58 50.78 16.78
C TYR A 210 -79.80 52.29 16.92
N TRP A 211 -78.94 53.13 16.34
CA TRP A 211 -79.10 54.58 16.32
C TRP A 211 -80.41 55.01 15.65
N SER A 212 -80.76 54.37 14.53
CA SER A 212 -82.01 54.66 13.81
C SER A 212 -83.25 54.33 14.63
N TYR A 213 -83.23 53.23 15.39
CA TYR A 213 -84.32 52.80 16.26
C TYR A 213 -84.54 53.80 17.41
N ILE A 214 -83.45 54.26 18.03
CA ILE A 214 -83.50 55.23 19.14
C ILE A 214 -84.06 56.57 18.67
N LEU A 215 -83.66 57.05 17.50
CA LEU A 215 -84.16 58.30 16.91
C LEU A 215 -85.67 58.25 16.65
N LYS A 216 -86.21 57.09 16.25
CA LYS A 216 -87.64 56.89 16.00
C LYS A 216 -88.51 56.92 17.27
N HIS A 217 -87.93 56.58 18.42
CA HIS A 217 -88.64 56.51 19.71
C HIS A 217 -88.57 57.78 20.57
N GLY A 218 -88.06 58.90 20.03
CA GLY A 218 -88.20 60.23 20.66
C GLY A 218 -87.44 60.43 21.98
N LYS A 219 -86.46 59.57 22.31
CA LYS A 219 -85.61 59.66 23.52
C LYS A 219 -84.19 60.18 23.21
N LYS A 220 -84.04 61.02 22.18
CA LYS A 220 -82.74 61.49 21.70
C LYS A 220 -81.93 62.20 22.81
N ASP A 221 -82.56 63.12 23.54
CA ASP A 221 -81.87 63.98 24.49
C ASP A 221 -81.29 63.20 25.70
N GLN A 222 -81.97 62.16 26.18
CA GLN A 222 -81.44 61.32 27.27
C GLN A 222 -80.23 60.50 26.85
N VAL A 223 -80.24 60.00 25.61
CA VAL A 223 -79.13 59.20 25.09
C VAL A 223 -77.94 60.10 24.79
N GLU A 224 -78.16 61.29 24.23
CA GLU A 224 -77.09 62.24 23.91
C GLU A 224 -76.36 62.74 25.18
N VAL A 225 -77.10 62.99 26.27
CA VAL A 225 -76.50 63.31 27.58
C VAL A 225 -75.72 62.11 28.15
N ALA A 226 -76.21 60.89 27.97
CA ALA A 226 -75.49 59.68 28.42
C ALA A 226 -74.21 59.45 27.61
N ILE A 227 -74.22 59.66 26.28
CA ILE A 227 -73.04 59.59 25.42
C ILE A 227 -72.01 60.63 25.87
N GLN A 228 -72.41 61.90 26.02
CA GLN A 228 -71.48 62.95 26.44
C GLN A 228 -70.86 62.67 27.81
N ASN A 229 -71.61 62.04 28.72
CA ASN A 229 -71.08 61.64 30.02
C ASN A 229 -70.09 60.47 29.92
N ILE A 230 -70.32 59.53 28.99
CA ILE A 230 -69.42 58.41 28.72
C ILE A 230 -68.14 58.89 28.01
N GLU A 231 -68.25 59.79 27.02
CA GLU A 231 -67.12 60.38 26.31
C GLU A 231 -66.21 61.15 27.26
N ARG A 232 -66.80 61.92 28.18
CA ARG A 232 -66.03 62.63 29.21
C ARG A 232 -65.25 61.66 30.10
N ARG A 233 -65.88 60.57 30.52
CA ARG A 233 -65.23 59.51 31.31
C ARG A 233 -64.14 58.76 30.53
N LEU A 234 -64.31 58.57 29.23
CA LEU A 234 -63.29 57.95 28.38
C LEU A 234 -62.08 58.86 28.20
N HIS A 235 -62.30 60.17 28.04
CA HIS A 235 -61.22 61.15 27.96
C HIS A 235 -60.43 61.19 29.27
N ASP A 236 -61.13 61.21 30.41
CA ASP A 236 -60.49 61.15 31.74
C ASP A 236 -59.67 59.85 31.92
N LEU A 237 -60.16 58.71 31.43
CA LEU A 237 -59.44 57.43 31.48
C LEU A 237 -58.23 57.39 30.55
N GLN A 238 -58.33 57.98 29.34
CA GLN A 238 -57.18 58.08 28.44
C GLN A 238 -56.08 58.97 29.03
N GLU A 239 -56.47 60.07 29.68
CA GLU A 239 -55.53 60.96 30.36
C GLU A 239 -54.85 60.24 31.54
N GLN A 240 -55.60 59.46 32.33
CA GLN A 240 -55.03 58.62 33.39
C GLN A 240 -54.05 57.57 32.85
N ILE A 241 -54.35 56.93 31.72
CA ILE A 241 -53.44 55.95 31.10
C ILE A 241 -52.16 56.65 30.62
N HIS A 242 -52.28 57.85 30.05
CA HIS A 242 -51.11 58.60 29.59
C HIS A 242 -50.21 59.03 30.75
N ASP A 243 -50.80 59.42 31.89
CA ASP A 243 -50.07 59.73 33.13
C ASP A 243 -49.42 58.50 33.76
N ILE A 244 -50.07 57.34 33.73
CA ILE A 244 -49.45 56.08 34.22
C ILE A 244 -48.25 55.69 33.34
N ILE A 245 -48.35 55.87 32.02
CA ILE A 245 -47.23 55.59 31.09
C ILE A 245 -46.07 56.58 31.33
N SER A 246 -46.35 57.86 31.59
CA SER A 246 -45.32 58.86 31.89
C SER A 246 -44.66 58.61 33.25
N GLN A 247 -45.41 58.21 34.28
CA GLN A 247 -44.87 57.77 35.56
C GLN A 247 -44.05 56.50 35.43
N GLY A 248 -44.51 55.50 34.68
CA GLY A 248 -43.77 54.26 34.41
C GLY A 248 -42.44 54.50 33.69
N SER A 249 -42.39 55.48 32.80
CA SER A 249 -41.15 55.94 32.16
C SER A 249 -40.21 56.63 33.16
N ASN A 250 -40.73 57.37 34.14
CA ASN A 250 -39.92 58.09 35.12
C ASN A 250 -39.34 57.16 36.20
N TYR A 251 -40.11 56.18 36.67
CA TYR A 251 -39.60 55.11 37.54
C TYR A 251 -38.56 54.22 36.85
N GLY A 252 -38.68 53.99 35.55
CA GLY A 252 -37.65 53.30 34.75
C GLY A 252 -36.34 54.10 34.64
N GLN A 253 -36.42 55.43 34.61
CA GLN A 253 -35.24 56.32 34.62
C GLN A 253 -34.61 56.43 36.02
N GLU A 254 -35.39 56.55 37.10
CA GLU A 254 -34.89 56.54 38.49
C GLU A 254 -34.21 55.22 38.86
N TRP A 255 -34.72 54.08 38.39
CA TRP A 255 -34.09 52.77 38.62
C TRP A 255 -32.73 52.63 37.91
N LEU A 256 -32.58 53.27 36.73
CA LEU A 256 -31.31 53.30 35.98
C LEU A 256 -30.29 54.27 36.59
N VAL A 257 -30.71 55.35 37.25
CA VAL A 257 -29.81 56.30 37.94
C VAL A 257 -29.39 55.80 39.33
N SER A 258 -30.20 54.95 39.99
CA SER A 258 -29.87 54.33 41.28
C SER A 258 -28.91 53.13 41.17
N ASN A 259 -28.78 52.53 39.97
CA ASN A 259 -27.94 51.35 39.69
C ASN A 259 -26.67 51.67 38.88
N VAL A 260 -26.19 52.91 38.91
CA VAL A 260 -24.87 53.36 38.43
C VAL A 260 -24.13 54.04 39.58
#